data_AF-A0A9P5MKQ4-F1
#
_entry.id   AF-A0A9P5MKQ4-F1
#
_cell.length_a   1.000
_cell.length_b   1.000
_cell.length_c   1.000
_cell.angle_alpha   90.00
_cell.angle_beta   90.00
_cell.angle_gamma   90.00
#
_symmetry.space_group_name_H-M   'P 1'
#
loop_
_entity.id
_entity.type
_entity.pdbx_description
1 polymer ?
#
loop_
_entity_poly.entity_id
_entity_poly.type
_entity_poly.pdbx_seq_one_letter_code
_entity_poly.pdbx_strand_id
1 'polypeptide(L)'
;MEETGSESPYAKHISTHAVFACHGLWGEPAQLANLRNALQEQARIAGVDMVIHLCGSYKRSQTWDGIDICGDRAVKEIKDRLKEIEQSGRRVTKFSILGYVSQSIKAA
;
A
#
# COMPACT_ATOMS: atom_id res chain seq x y z
N MET A 1 32.46 -24.24 4.85
CA MET A 1 31.92 -23.29 3.87
C MET A 1 30.44 -23.56 3.82
N GLU A 2 29.63 -22.63 4.31
CA GLU A 2 28.18 -22.77 4.45
C GLU A 2 27.54 -22.99 3.09
N GLU A 3 26.75 -24.05 2.98
CA GLU A 3 25.86 -24.28 1.85
C GLU A 3 24.74 -23.23 1.89
N THR A 4 24.77 -22.30 0.94
CA THR A 4 23.65 -21.40 0.70
C THR A 4 22.49 -22.23 0.16
N GLY A 5 21.56 -22.60 1.05
CA GLY A 5 20.32 -23.28 0.68
C GLY A 5 19.53 -22.45 -0.32
N SER A 6 19.52 -22.86 -1.59
CA SER A 6 18.65 -22.31 -2.60
C SER A 6 17.20 -22.63 -2.23
N GLU A 7 16.40 -21.59 -1.94
CA GLU A 7 14.97 -21.75 -1.64
C GLU A 7 14.27 -22.52 -2.77
N SER A 8 13.50 -23.54 -2.40
CA SER A 8 12.72 -24.33 -3.35
C SER A 8 11.65 -23.44 -4.00
N PRO A 9 11.54 -23.39 -5.35
CA PRO A 9 10.50 -22.63 -6.05
C PRO A 9 9.08 -23.17 -5.80
N TYR A 10 8.92 -24.28 -5.07
CA TYR A 10 7.65 -24.91 -4.71
C TYR A 10 7.22 -24.67 -3.26
N ALA A 11 7.89 -23.78 -2.52
CA ALA A 11 7.38 -23.36 -1.22
C ALA A 11 5.95 -22.82 -1.36
N LYS A 12 5.02 -23.34 -0.55
CA LYS A 12 3.60 -23.00 -0.63
C LYS A 12 3.38 -21.58 -0.08
N HIS A 13 3.53 -20.57 -0.92
CA HIS A 13 3.26 -19.19 -0.55
C HIS A 13 1.77 -18.88 -0.59
N ILE A 14 1.31 -18.05 0.33
CA ILE A 14 -0.03 -17.47 0.28
C ILE A 14 -0.03 -16.42 -0.83
N SER A 15 -0.87 -16.60 -1.85
CA SER A 15 -1.03 -15.63 -2.94
C SER A 15 -1.81 -14.42 -2.43
N THR A 16 -1.16 -13.26 -2.41
CA THR A 16 -1.69 -12.04 -1.80
C THR A 16 -1.93 -10.95 -2.84
N HIS A 17 -3.05 -10.23 -2.70
CA HIS A 17 -3.29 -8.98 -3.41
C HIS A 17 -2.86 -7.80 -2.54
N ALA A 18 -1.83 -7.07 -2.97
CA ALA A 18 -1.39 -5.84 -2.32
C ALA A 18 -2.15 -4.63 -2.91
N VAL A 19 -2.80 -3.86 -2.04
CA VAL A 19 -3.54 -2.64 -2.40
C VAL A 19 -2.94 -1.46 -1.64
N PHE A 20 -2.55 -0.43 -2.37
CA PHE A 20 -1.99 0.80 -1.81
C PHE A 20 -2.96 1.95 -2.03
N ALA A 21 -3.41 2.57 -0.95
CA ALA A 21 -4.33 3.71 -1.02
C ALA A 21 -3.58 4.99 -0.67
N CYS A 22 -3.51 5.89 -1.64
CA CYS A 22 -2.81 7.15 -1.60
C CYS A 22 -3.81 8.28 -1.36
N HIS A 23 -3.57 9.11 -0.34
CA HIS A 23 -4.33 10.34 -0.16
C HIS A 23 -3.80 11.44 -1.09
N GLY A 24 -4.63 12.45 -1.34
CA GLY A 24 -4.30 13.59 -2.18
C GLY A 24 -3.58 14.70 -1.41
N LEU A 25 -3.41 15.84 -2.08
CA LEU A 25 -2.82 17.05 -1.48
C LEU A 25 -3.53 17.42 -0.17
N TRP A 26 -2.73 17.83 0.83
CA TRP A 26 -3.15 18.18 2.19
C TRP A 26 -3.90 17.09 2.97
N GLY A 27 -3.98 15.87 2.43
CA GLY A 27 -4.66 14.74 3.04
C GLY A 27 -3.88 14.09 4.18
N GLU A 28 -4.53 13.10 4.78
CA GLU A 28 -3.94 12.22 5.78
C GLU A 28 -4.49 10.79 5.60
N PRO A 29 -3.68 9.73 5.83
CA PRO A 29 -4.11 8.35 5.65
C PRO A 29 -5.39 7.99 6.42
N ALA A 30 -5.61 8.60 7.58
CA ALA A 30 -6.79 8.36 8.42
C ALA A 30 -8.12 8.60 7.67
N GLN A 31 -8.14 9.51 6.69
CA GLN A 31 -9.32 9.79 5.86
C GLN A 31 -9.72 8.59 5.00
N LEU A 32 -8.79 7.66 4.73
CA LEU A 32 -9.00 6.45 3.94
C LEU A 32 -9.36 5.21 4.81
N ALA A 33 -9.51 5.38 6.12
CA ALA A 33 -9.79 4.26 7.03
C ALA A 33 -11.10 3.54 6.67
N ASN A 34 -12.15 4.27 6.30
CA ASN A 34 -13.43 3.68 5.89
C ASN A 34 -13.30 2.86 4.60
N LEU A 35 -12.53 3.36 3.62
CA LEU A 35 -12.24 2.62 2.39
C LEU A 35 -11.50 1.31 2.70
N ARG A 36 -10.47 1.37 3.55
CA ARG A 36 -9.74 0.17 4.00
C ARG A 36 -10.68 -0.85 4.63
N ASN A 37 -11.50 -0.42 5.59
CA ASN A 37 -12.41 -1.32 6.32
C ASN A 37 -13.41 -1.99 5.37
N ALA A 38 -13.99 -1.22 4.42
CA ALA A 38 -14.91 -1.76 3.43
C ALA A 38 -14.24 -2.80 2.52
N LEU A 39 -13.03 -2.50 2.01
CA LEU A 39 -12.28 -3.43 1.16
C LEU A 39 -11.83 -4.69 1.90
N GLN A 40 -11.42 -4.56 3.16
CA GLN A 40 -11.07 -5.71 4.01
C GLN A 40 -12.26 -6.65 4.20
N GLU A 41 -13.46 -6.09 4.42
CA GLU A 41 -14.67 -6.90 4.56
C GLU A 41 -15.02 -7.61 3.24
N GLN A 42 -14.91 -6.92 2.09
CA GLN A 42 -15.13 -7.56 0.79
C GLN A 42 -14.11 -8.67 0.51
N ALA A 43 -12.84 -8.46 0.86
CA ALA A 43 -11.80 -9.48 0.71
C ALA A 43 -12.11 -10.71 1.58
N ARG A 44 -12.58 -10.50 2.81
CA ARG A 44 -13.00 -11.58 3.72
C ARG A 44 -14.18 -12.37 3.16
N ILE A 45 -15.21 -11.69 2.65
CA ILE A 45 -16.39 -12.32 2.03
C ILE A 45 -15.98 -13.14 0.80
N ALA A 46 -15.07 -12.60 -0.02
CA ALA A 46 -14.59 -13.27 -1.23
C ALA A 46 -13.52 -14.37 -0.95
N GLY A 47 -13.03 -14.50 0.28
CA GLY A 47 -11.98 -15.46 0.64
C GLY A 47 -10.61 -15.14 0.01
N VAL A 48 -10.34 -13.87 -0.29
CA VAL A 48 -9.09 -13.42 -0.91
C VAL A 48 -8.11 -12.91 0.15
N ASP A 49 -6.87 -13.39 0.15
CA ASP A 49 -5.81 -12.79 0.97
C ASP A 49 -5.42 -11.43 0.37
N MET A 50 -5.79 -10.36 1.06
CA MET A 50 -5.59 -8.99 0.62
C MET A 50 -4.93 -8.17 1.73
N VAL A 51 -3.86 -7.47 1.37
CA VAL A 51 -3.19 -6.51 2.26
C VAL A 51 -3.46 -5.12 1.74
N ILE A 52 -4.04 -4.27 2.59
CA ILE A 52 -4.37 -2.89 2.26
C ILE A 52 -3.49 -1.95 3.07
N HIS A 53 -2.70 -1.15 2.38
CA HIS A 53 -1.79 -0.16 2.98
C HIS A 53 -2.28 1.25 2.68
N LEU A 54 -2.34 2.11 3.71
CA LEU A 54 -2.69 3.52 3.56
C LEU A 54 -1.39 4.32 3.54
N CYS A 55 -1.01 4.87 2.38
CA CYS A 55 0.25 5.57 2.21
C CYS A 55 0.25 6.88 2.98
N GLY A 56 1.27 7.09 3.82
CA GLY A 56 1.33 8.22 4.76
C GLY A 56 2.68 8.93 4.87
N SER A 57 3.64 8.59 4.00
CA SER A 57 4.98 9.20 3.95
C SER A 57 5.00 10.66 3.49
N TYR A 58 3.89 11.19 2.96
CA TYR A 58 3.77 12.55 2.43
C TYR A 58 2.49 13.27 2.91
N LYS A 59 2.20 13.25 4.21
CA LYS A 59 0.95 13.81 4.76
C LYS A 59 0.99 15.32 5.05
N ARG A 60 -0.18 15.97 5.06
CA ARG A 60 -0.38 17.34 5.56
C ARG A 60 0.63 18.33 4.97
N SER A 61 1.44 18.99 5.79
CA SER A 61 2.43 19.99 5.34
C SER A 61 3.51 19.42 4.43
N GLN A 62 3.78 18.11 4.48
CA GLN A 62 4.77 17.46 3.60
C GLN A 62 4.31 17.43 2.14
N THR A 63 3.02 17.67 1.87
CA THR A 63 2.50 17.78 0.50
C THR A 63 2.99 19.04 -0.22
N TRP A 64 3.56 20.01 0.52
CA TRP A 64 4.16 21.22 -0.04
C TRP A 64 5.57 21.02 -0.59
N ASP A 65 6.20 19.87 -0.36
CA ASP A 65 7.55 19.58 -0.85
C ASP A 65 7.60 19.35 -2.38
N GLY A 66 6.45 19.42 -3.05
CA GLY A 66 6.32 19.21 -4.49
C GLY A 66 5.98 17.76 -4.84
N ILE A 67 5.40 17.59 -6.03
CA ILE A 67 4.87 16.30 -6.50
C ILE A 67 5.96 15.25 -6.66
N ASP A 68 7.16 15.65 -7.11
CA ASP A 68 8.28 14.73 -7.31
C ASP A 68 8.75 14.14 -5.98
N ILE A 69 8.97 15.00 -4.98
CA ILE A 69 9.41 14.58 -3.63
C ILE A 69 8.34 13.71 -2.96
N CYS A 70 7.06 14.08 -3.09
CA CYS A 70 5.96 13.26 -2.56
C CYS A 70 5.89 11.90 -3.27
N GLY A 71 6.07 11.88 -4.58
CA GLY A 71 6.10 10.66 -5.39
C GLY A 71 7.22 9.72 -4.97
N ASP A 72 8.45 10.24 -4.79
CA ASP A 72 9.60 9.45 -4.36
C ASP A 72 9.36 8.82 -2.97
N ARG A 73 8.80 9.58 -2.03
CA ARG A 73 8.43 9.07 -0.71
C ARG A 73 7.38 7.97 -0.79
N ALA A 74 6.35 8.17 -1.60
CA ALA A 74 5.30 7.18 -1.84
C ALA A 74 5.87 5.88 -2.44
N VAL A 75 6.71 6.00 -3.47
CA VAL A 75 7.35 4.84 -4.11
C VAL A 75 8.24 4.09 -3.12
N LYS A 76 9.03 4.81 -2.31
CA LYS A 76 9.85 4.20 -1.28
C LYS A 76 9.00 3.43 -0.26
N GLU A 77 7.95 4.07 0.25
CA GLU A 77 7.01 3.46 1.20
C GLU A 77 6.36 2.18 0.63
N ILE A 78 5.91 2.22 -0.63
CA ILE A 78 5.31 1.06 -1.31
C ILE A 78 6.32 -0.08 -1.42
N LYS A 79 7.57 0.21 -1.83
CA LYS A 79 8.63 -0.81 -1.96
C LYS A 79 8.96 -1.46 -0.63
N ASP A 80 9.13 -0.66 0.42
CA ASP A 80 9.42 -1.16 1.76
C ASP A 80 8.28 -2.07 2.24
N ARG A 81 7.03 -1.67 2.01
CA ARG A 81 5.87 -2.46 2.41
C ARG A 81 5.70 -3.76 1.62
N LEU A 82 6.00 -3.75 0.32
CA LEU A 82 6.01 -4.98 -0.49
C LEU A 82 7.03 -5.98 0.06
N LYS A 83 8.22 -5.52 0.42
CA LYS A 83 9.26 -6.36 1.04
C LYS A 83 8.80 -6.96 2.37
N GLU A 84 8.14 -6.17 3.23
CA GLU A 84 7.57 -6.67 4.49
C GLU A 84 6.49 -7.74 4.26
N ILE A 85 5.65 -7.58 3.23
CA ILE A 85 4.64 -8.59 2.86
C ILE A 85 5.35 -9.89 2.46
N GLU A 86 6.37 -9.81 1.61
CA GLU A 86 7.13 -10.99 1.16
C GLU A 86 7.85 -11.68 2.32
N GLN A 87 8.46 -10.91 3.22
CA GLN A 87 9.09 -11.41 4.45
C GLN A 87 8.09 -12.10 5.40
N SER A 88 6.80 -11.78 5.31
CA SER A 88 5.75 -12.47 6.08
C SER A 88 5.36 -13.85 5.51
N GLY A 89 6.08 -14.35 4.49
CA GLY A 89 5.81 -15.64 3.84
C GLY A 89 4.70 -15.59 2.78
N ARG A 90 4.17 -14.40 2.50
CA ARG A 90 3.21 -14.13 1.44
C ARG A 90 3.91 -13.88 0.12
N ARG A 91 3.24 -14.12 -1.00
CA ARG A 91 3.72 -13.75 -2.34
C ARG A 91 2.72 -12.80 -2.98
N VAL A 92 3.16 -11.59 -3.29
CA VAL A 92 2.31 -10.61 -3.98
C VAL A 92 2.12 -11.05 -5.43
N THR A 93 0.90 -11.44 -5.80
CA THR A 93 0.55 -11.86 -7.16
C THR A 93 -0.33 -10.85 -7.89
N LYS A 94 -0.97 -9.95 -7.13
CA LYS A 94 -1.78 -8.85 -7.64
C LYS A 94 -1.39 -7.57 -6.93
N PHE A 95 -1.39 -6.48 -7.68
CA PHE A 95 -1.00 -5.16 -7.21
C PHE A 95 -2.03 -4.12 -7.68
N SER A 96 -2.46 -3.22 -6.79
CA SER A 96 -3.36 -2.12 -7.14
C SER A 96 -3.01 -0.87 -6.36
N ILE A 97 -3.15 0.29 -7.01
CA ILE A 97 -3.02 1.60 -6.38
C ILE A 97 -4.35 2.33 -6.51
N LEU A 98 -4.81 2.94 -5.42
CA LEU A 98 -6.01 3.77 -5.35
C LEU A 98 -5.58 5.18 -4.97
N GLY A 99 -5.97 6.19 -5.76
CA GLY A 99 -5.74 7.60 -5.43
C GLY A 99 -7.04 8.27 -5.03
N TYR A 100 -7.09 8.87 -3.84
CA TYR A 100 -8.17 9.76 -3.44
C TYR A 100 -7.68 11.20 -3.50
N VAL A 101 -8.37 12.05 -4.24
CA VAL A 101 -8.08 13.49 -4.30
C VAL A 101 -9.07 14.24 -3.39
N SER A 102 -8.55 14.93 -2.36
CA SER A 102 -9.35 15.89 -1.60
C SER A 102 -9.37 17.21 -2.35
N GLN A 103 -10.49 17.52 -3.01
CA GLN A 103 -10.76 18.85 -3.54
C GLN A 103 -11.74 19.55 -2.58
N SER A 104 -11.21 20.37 -1.67
CA SER A 104 -12.01 21.45 -1.08
C SER A 104 -11.68 22.73 -1.83
N ILE A 105 -12.26 22.90 -3.02
CA ILE A 105 -12.32 24.22 -3.64
C ILE A 105 -13.39 24.99 -2.86
N LYS A 106 -12.99 25.78 -1.87
CA LYS A 106 -13.84 26.90 -1.45
C LYS A 106 -13.84 27.87 -2.62
N ALA A 107 -14.89 27.84 -3.43
CA ALA A 107 -15.20 28.93 -4.33
C ALA A 107 -15.38 30.18 -3.44
N ALA A 108 -14.45 31.13 -3.57
CA ALA A 108 -14.60 32.47 -3.02
C ALA A 108 -15.54 33.28 -3.92
#